data_AF-A0A1R4EDY5-F1
#
_entry.id   AF-A0A1R4EDY5-F1
#
_cell.length_a   1.000
_cell.length_b   1.000
_cell.length_c   1.000
_cell.angle_alpha   90.00
_cell.angle_beta   90.00
_cell.angle_gamma   90.00
#
_symmetry.space_group_name_H-M   'P 1'
#
loop_
_entity.id
_entity.type
_entity.pdbx_description
1 polymer ?
#
loop_
_entity_poly.entity_id
_entity_poly.type
_entity_poly.pdbx_seq_one_letter_code
_entity_poly.pdbx_strand_id
1 'polypeptide(L)'
;MKHEVDNKSLRTSEITSENTPVYNIITTKPTNKSFYSFYLEEHQNVISRRLHFAGSSFGLIGLATALKTGKVSPVFKGIAAGYACAWVGHFFFEKNKPATFKYPVQSFVSDFRMYADILRGNVSLKDSKFDKVS
;
A
#
# COMPACT_ATOMS: atom_id res chain seq x y z
N MET A 1 53.14 56.50 26.53
CA MET A 1 52.77 56.02 25.19
C MET A 1 51.86 54.82 25.39
N LYS A 2 50.56 54.98 25.10
CA LYS A 2 49.52 53.96 25.28
C LYS A 2 49.62 52.96 24.13
N HIS A 3 49.57 51.67 24.38
CA HIS A 3 49.03 50.63 23.48
C HIS A 3 48.70 49.43 24.39
N GLU A 4 47.45 49.35 24.86
CA GLU A 4 46.34 48.59 24.25
C GLU A 4 46.67 47.09 24.20
N VAL A 5 46.03 46.37 25.13
CA VAL A 5 46.01 44.92 25.26
C VAL A 5 45.29 44.34 24.04
N ASP A 6 45.81 43.29 23.40
CA ASP A 6 44.90 42.41 22.67
C ASP A 6 45.29 40.94 22.76
N ASN A 7 44.33 40.19 23.27
CA ASN A 7 44.41 38.81 23.68
C ASN A 7 44.07 37.91 22.50
N LYS A 8 45.04 37.06 22.18
CA LYS A 8 44.98 35.82 21.39
C LYS A 8 43.56 35.23 21.25
N SER A 9 43.01 35.28 20.04
CA SER A 9 41.96 34.37 19.59
C SER A 9 42.33 33.86 18.20
N LEU A 10 42.52 32.54 18.12
CA LEU A 10 43.02 31.83 16.95
C LEU A 10 42.11 32.03 15.73
N ARG A 11 42.69 32.50 14.62
CA ARG A 11 42.08 32.44 13.29
C ARG A 11 43.08 31.90 12.27
N THR A 12 42.64 30.80 11.63
CA THR A 12 42.83 30.45 10.22
C THR A 12 44.23 30.11 9.68
N SER A 13 44.41 28.84 9.33
CA SER A 13 45.06 28.40 8.09
C SER A 13 44.48 27.03 7.72
N GLU A 14 43.53 26.99 6.79
CA GLU A 14 43.74 26.41 5.45
C GLU A 14 44.01 24.90 5.45
N ILE A 15 42.96 24.12 5.15
CA ILE A 15 43.10 22.79 4.56
C ILE A 15 42.23 22.77 3.30
N THR A 16 42.90 22.87 2.15
CA THR A 16 42.36 22.69 0.80
C THR A 16 42.25 21.21 0.44
N SER A 17 41.10 20.89 -0.14
CA SER A 17 40.77 19.89 -1.16
C SER A 17 41.11 18.41 -1.00
N GLU A 18 40.12 17.63 -1.46
CA GLU A 18 40.16 16.20 -1.85
C GLU A 18 39.87 15.20 -0.72
N ASN A 19 38.81 14.41 -0.90
CA ASN A 19 38.34 13.24 -0.13
C ASN A 19 37.06 13.40 0.69
N THR A 20 36.06 14.15 0.23
CA THR A 20 34.71 14.00 0.77
C THR A 20 34.05 12.78 0.13
N PRO A 21 33.74 11.68 0.86
CA PRO A 21 32.91 10.63 0.30
C PRO A 21 31.56 11.25 -0.05
N VAL A 22 31.18 11.16 -1.33
CA VAL A 22 29.81 11.42 -1.76
C VAL A 22 28.94 10.42 -1.02
N TYR A 23 28.35 10.84 0.10
CA TYR A 23 27.28 10.09 0.71
C TYR A 23 26.17 10.07 -0.33
N ASN A 24 26.01 8.92 -1.00
CA ASN A 24 24.81 8.62 -1.75
C ASN A 24 23.65 8.84 -0.77
N ILE A 25 22.98 9.97 -0.92
CA ILE A 25 21.65 10.22 -0.38
C ILE A 25 20.72 9.23 -1.07
N ILE A 26 20.83 7.96 -0.65
CA ILE A 26 19.77 6.99 -0.79
C ILE A 26 18.63 7.67 -0.06
N THR A 27 17.70 8.24 -0.82
CA THR A 27 16.40 8.67 -0.34
C THR A 27 15.73 7.41 0.23
N THR A 28 16.08 7.04 1.46
CA THR A 28 15.33 6.07 2.23
C THR A 28 14.02 6.76 2.53
N LYS A 29 13.03 6.53 1.65
CA LYS A 29 11.63 6.88 1.92
C LYS A 29 11.35 6.42 3.37
N PRO A 30 10.93 7.31 4.27
CA PRO A 30 10.76 6.94 5.68
C PRO A 30 9.81 5.76 5.77
N THR A 31 10.22 4.73 6.51
CA THR A 31 9.59 3.42 6.65
C THR A 31 8.29 3.47 7.48
N ASN A 32 7.39 4.41 7.17
CA ASN A 32 6.02 4.35 7.65
C ASN A 32 5.21 3.55 6.63
N LYS A 33 5.38 2.22 6.63
CA LYS A 33 4.56 1.32 5.78
C LYS A 33 3.12 1.50 6.23
N SER A 34 2.30 2.10 5.37
CA SER A 34 0.87 2.19 5.61
C SER A 34 0.27 0.78 5.63
N PHE A 35 -0.84 0.58 6.35
CA PHE A 35 -1.55 -0.71 6.30
C PHE A 35 -1.87 -1.14 4.85
N TYR A 36 -2.10 -0.17 3.96
CA TYR A 36 -2.33 -0.44 2.55
C TYR A 36 -1.10 -1.02 1.84
N SER A 37 0.11 -0.54 2.15
CA SER A 37 1.36 -1.09 1.62
C SER A 37 1.55 -2.55 2.06
N PHE A 38 1.32 -2.84 3.35
CA PHE A 38 1.30 -4.23 3.87
C PHE A 38 0.21 -5.07 3.18
N TYR A 39 -0.98 -4.52 3.00
CA TYR A 39 -2.08 -5.21 2.33
C TYR A 39 -1.74 -5.58 0.88
N LEU A 40 -1.09 -4.69 0.12
CA LEU A 40 -0.63 -5.01 -1.24
C LEU A 40 0.48 -6.07 -1.25
N GLU A 41 1.36 -6.11 -0.25
CA GLU A 41 2.35 -7.19 -0.06
C GLU A 41 1.68 -8.55 0.17
N GLU A 42 0.52 -8.59 0.83
CA GLU A 42 -0.26 -9.83 1.00
C GLU A 42 -1.03 -10.25 -0.28
N HIS A 43 -1.03 -9.41 -1.33
CA HIS A 43 -1.73 -9.64 -2.60
C HIS A 43 -0.77 -9.45 -3.78
N GLN A 44 0.38 -10.12 -3.79
CA GLN A 44 1.34 -10.04 -4.91
C GLN A 44 0.90 -10.87 -6.11
N ASN A 45 0.14 -11.94 -5.90
CA ASN A 45 -0.37 -12.76 -6.96
C ASN A 45 -1.50 -12.07 -7.73
N VAL A 46 -1.30 -11.90 -9.03
CA VAL A 46 -2.27 -11.26 -9.92
C VAL A 46 -3.62 -11.97 -9.98
N ILE A 47 -3.65 -13.30 -9.80
CA ILE A 47 -4.89 -14.06 -9.74
C ILE A 47 -5.64 -13.77 -8.44
N SER A 48 -4.92 -13.63 -7.31
CA SER A 48 -5.52 -13.20 -6.04
C SER A 48 -6.18 -11.82 -6.19
N ARG A 49 -5.47 -10.85 -6.77
CA ARG A 49 -6.03 -9.51 -7.04
C ARG A 49 -7.27 -9.54 -7.93
N ARG A 50 -7.26 -10.37 -8.98
CA ARG A 50 -8.41 -10.54 -9.89
C ARG A 50 -9.61 -11.15 -9.17
N LEU A 51 -9.36 -12.14 -8.31
CA LEU A 51 -10.42 -12.78 -7.51
C LEU A 51 -11.01 -11.79 -6.52
N HIS A 52 -10.19 -10.98 -5.86
CA HIS A 52 -10.67 -9.89 -5.02
C HIS A 52 -11.50 -8.89 -5.81
N PHE A 53 -10.99 -8.40 -6.94
CA PHE A 53 -11.73 -7.48 -7.81
C PHE A 53 -13.09 -8.05 -8.28
N ALA A 54 -13.12 -9.33 -8.68
CA ALA A 54 -14.35 -10.01 -9.05
C ALA A 54 -15.30 -10.16 -7.84
N GLY A 55 -14.77 -10.51 -6.68
CA GLY A 55 -15.51 -10.63 -5.43
C GLY A 55 -16.16 -9.32 -4.99
N SER A 56 -15.41 -8.21 -4.97
CA SER A 56 -15.95 -6.88 -4.65
C SER A 56 -17.00 -6.45 -5.67
N SER A 57 -16.83 -6.80 -6.95
CA SER A 57 -17.84 -6.56 -8.00
C SER A 57 -19.14 -7.31 -7.75
N PHE A 58 -19.09 -8.59 -7.37
CA PHE A 58 -20.28 -9.35 -7.00
C PHE A 58 -20.98 -8.78 -5.77
N GLY A 59 -20.22 -8.33 -4.77
CA GLY A 59 -20.75 -7.59 -3.62
C GLY A 59 -21.49 -6.31 -4.02
N LEU A 60 -20.87 -5.49 -4.88
CA LEU A 60 -21.46 -4.26 -5.42
C LEU A 60 -22.73 -4.54 -6.24
N ILE A 61 -22.74 -5.57 -7.09
CA ILE A 61 -23.91 -5.97 -7.87
C ILE A 61 -25.04 -6.43 -6.93
N GLY A 62 -24.72 -7.22 -5.91
CA GLY A 62 -25.68 -7.64 -4.89
C GLY A 62 -26.30 -6.46 -4.16
N LEU A 63 -25.48 -5.48 -3.76
CA LEU A 63 -25.93 -4.24 -3.12
C LEU A 63 -26.82 -3.40 -4.05
N ALA A 64 -26.39 -3.17 -5.29
CA ALA A 64 -27.18 -2.43 -6.28
C ALA A 64 -28.54 -3.09 -6.56
N THR A 65 -28.55 -4.42 -6.64
CA THR A 65 -29.79 -5.20 -6.83
C THR A 65 -30.71 -5.08 -5.62
N ALA A 66 -30.18 -5.11 -4.41
CA ALA A 66 -30.96 -4.93 -3.20
C ALA A 66 -31.57 -3.53 -3.11
N LEU A 67 -30.82 -2.48 -3.44
CA LEU A 67 -31.34 -1.12 -3.51
C LEU A 67 -32.46 -0.98 -4.55
N LYS A 68 -32.32 -1.61 -5.71
CA LYS A 68 -33.35 -1.59 -6.77
C LYS A 68 -34.61 -2.37 -6.41
N THR A 69 -34.47 -3.48 -5.70
CA THR A 69 -35.59 -4.41 -5.41
C THR A 69 -36.20 -4.23 -4.02
N GLY A 70 -35.55 -3.45 -3.14
CA GLY A 70 -35.91 -3.31 -1.73
C GLY A 70 -35.70 -4.59 -0.89
N LYS A 71 -35.10 -5.64 -1.48
CA LYS A 71 -34.92 -6.95 -0.83
C LYS A 71 -33.47 -7.10 -0.36
N VAL A 72 -33.27 -7.60 0.86
CA VAL A 72 -31.93 -7.85 1.40
C VAL A 72 -31.28 -9.15 0.88
N SER A 73 -32.07 -10.08 0.34
CA SER A 73 -31.59 -11.39 -0.14
C SER A 73 -30.42 -11.32 -1.14
N PRO A 74 -30.41 -10.43 -2.14
CA PRO A 74 -29.29 -10.30 -3.08
C PRO A 74 -27.96 -9.89 -2.42
N VAL A 75 -27.99 -9.13 -1.31
CA VAL A 75 -26.77 -8.73 -0.58
C VAL A 75 -26.08 -9.96 0.00
N PHE A 76 -26.82 -10.87 0.63
CA PHE A 76 -26.23 -12.10 1.17
C PHE A 76 -25.57 -12.96 0.09
N LYS A 77 -26.19 -13.06 -1.09
CA LYS A 77 -25.60 -13.77 -2.23
C LYS A 77 -24.32 -13.10 -2.71
N GLY A 78 -24.32 -11.77 -2.81
CA GLY A 78 -23.14 -10.99 -3.20
C GLY A 78 -21.99 -11.11 -2.19
N ILE A 79 -22.28 -11.04 -0.90
CA ILE A 79 -21.30 -11.23 0.17
C ILE A 79 -20.74 -12.66 0.13
N ALA A 80 -21.60 -13.68 0.04
CA ALA A 80 -21.16 -15.08 -0.02
C ALA A 80 -20.23 -15.34 -1.22
N ALA A 81 -20.58 -14.81 -2.40
CA ALA A 81 -19.75 -14.89 -3.59
C ALA A 81 -18.41 -14.16 -3.39
N GLY A 82 -18.45 -12.95 -2.81
CA GLY A 82 -17.24 -12.17 -2.49
C GLY A 82 -16.27 -12.92 -1.57
N TYR A 83 -16.79 -13.52 -0.49
CA TYR A 83 -15.99 -14.32 0.43
C TYR A 83 -15.40 -15.57 -0.23
N ALA A 84 -16.18 -16.27 -1.05
CA ALA A 84 -15.69 -17.43 -1.79
C ALA A 84 -14.51 -17.05 -2.71
N CYS A 85 -14.65 -15.95 -3.47
CA CYS A 85 -13.56 -15.46 -4.33
C CYS A 85 -12.31 -15.06 -3.54
N ALA A 86 -12.48 -14.30 -2.44
CA ALA A 86 -11.36 -13.87 -1.60
C ALA A 86 -10.61 -15.06 -0.97
N TRP A 87 -11.34 -16.06 -0.48
CA TRP A 87 -10.73 -17.27 0.08
C TRP A 87 -10.00 -18.09 -0.97
N VAL A 88 -10.53 -18.21 -2.18
CA VAL A 88 -9.82 -18.89 -3.27
C VAL A 88 -8.49 -18.17 -3.57
N GLY A 89 -8.48 -16.83 -3.58
CA GLY A 89 -7.27 -16.02 -3.73
C GLY A 89 -6.23 -16.32 -2.65
N HIS A 90 -6.61 -16.15 -1.38
CA HIS A 90 -5.70 -16.31 -0.25
C HIS A 90 -5.20 -17.75 -0.07
N PHE A 91 -6.07 -18.75 -0.12
CA PHE A 91 -5.67 -20.12 0.22
C PHE A 91 -5.00 -20.88 -0.93
N PHE A 92 -5.39 -20.63 -2.18
CA PHE A 92 -4.85 -21.37 -3.33
C PHE A 92 -3.70 -20.64 -4.01
N PHE A 93 -3.74 -19.30 -4.10
CA PHE A 93 -2.76 -18.51 -4.85
C PHE A 93 -1.69 -17.89 -3.96
N GLU A 94 -2.08 -17.16 -2.92
CA GLU A 94 -1.12 -16.52 -2.00
C GLU A 94 -0.60 -17.51 -0.94
N LYS A 95 -1.41 -18.50 -0.57
CA LYS A 95 -1.16 -19.44 0.53
C LYS A 95 -0.87 -18.73 1.86
N ASN A 96 -1.48 -17.58 2.08
CA ASN A 96 -1.37 -16.78 3.30
C ASN A 96 -2.68 -16.80 4.11
N LYS A 97 -2.59 -16.38 5.37
CA LYS A 97 -3.77 -16.18 6.21
C LYS A 97 -4.33 -14.79 5.93
N PRO A 98 -5.62 -14.64 5.59
CA PRO A 98 -6.25 -13.35 5.34
C PRO A 98 -5.98 -12.36 6.48
N ALA A 99 -5.40 -11.20 6.15
CA ALA A 99 -5.19 -10.10 7.11
C ALA A 99 -6.50 -9.64 7.78
N THR A 100 -7.65 -9.90 7.13
CA THR A 100 -9.01 -9.69 7.65
C THR A 100 -9.23 -10.32 9.03
N PHE A 101 -8.56 -11.42 9.38
CA PHE A 101 -8.68 -12.01 10.71
C PHE A 101 -8.10 -11.12 11.83
N LYS A 102 -7.11 -10.28 11.50
CA LYS A 102 -6.44 -9.40 12.47
C LYS A 102 -6.96 -7.98 12.40
N TYR A 103 -7.28 -7.48 11.20
CA TYR A 103 -7.72 -6.11 10.96
C TYR A 103 -8.92 -6.06 10.00
N PRO A 104 -10.11 -6.52 10.42
CA PRO A 104 -11.24 -6.73 9.51
C PRO A 104 -11.68 -5.46 8.77
N VAL A 105 -11.82 -4.34 9.49
CA VAL A 105 -12.23 -3.05 8.90
C VAL A 105 -11.16 -2.50 7.97
N GLN A 106 -9.88 -2.55 8.38
CA GLN A 106 -8.79 -2.01 7.56
C GLN A 106 -8.61 -2.84 6.29
N SER A 107 -8.70 -4.17 6.38
CA SER A 107 -8.65 -5.06 5.21
C SER A 107 -9.77 -4.78 4.23
N PHE A 108 -11.00 -4.57 4.74
CA PHE A 108 -12.14 -4.22 3.88
C PHE A 108 -11.94 -2.87 3.19
N VAL A 109 -11.50 -1.84 3.90
CA VAL A 109 -11.20 -0.53 3.30
C VAL A 109 -10.07 -0.62 2.27
N SER A 110 -9.03 -1.40 2.56
CA SER A 110 -7.93 -1.66 1.63
C SER A 110 -8.36 -2.44 0.39
N ASP A 111 -9.34 -3.35 0.51
CA ASP A 111 -9.93 -4.08 -0.62
C ASP A 111 -10.63 -3.12 -1.59
N PHE A 112 -11.47 -2.21 -1.07
CA PHE A 112 -12.11 -1.18 -1.89
C PHE A 112 -11.11 -0.16 -2.44
N ARG A 113 -10.06 0.16 -1.68
CA ARG A 113 -8.98 1.03 -2.18
C ARG A 113 -8.23 0.36 -3.34
N MET A 114 -7.88 -0.92 -3.20
CA MET A 114 -7.28 -1.71 -4.27
C MET A 114 -8.22 -1.80 -5.48
N TYR A 115 -9.51 -2.03 -5.27
CA TYR A 115 -10.51 -2.01 -6.33
C TYR A 115 -10.50 -0.69 -7.12
N ALA A 116 -10.52 0.45 -6.41
CA ALA A 116 -10.46 1.77 -7.04
C ALA A 116 -9.13 2.03 -7.75
N ASP A 117 -8.01 1.58 -7.18
CA ASP A 117 -6.69 1.74 -7.79
C ASP A 117 -6.51 0.83 -9.02
N ILE A 118 -7.15 -0.34 -9.08
CA ILE A 118 -7.25 -1.15 -10.29
C ILE A 118 -8.02 -0.39 -11.38
N LEU A 119 -9.18 0.20 -11.03
CA LEU A 119 -9.97 0.98 -11.99
C LEU A 119 -9.24 2.22 -12.51
N ARG A 120 -8.42 2.85 -11.67
CA ARG A 120 -7.58 4.00 -12.04
C ARG A 120 -6.32 3.60 -12.82
N GLY A 121 -6.00 2.32 -12.94
CA GLY A 121 -4.77 1.83 -13.56
C GLY A 121 -3.51 2.10 -12.72
N ASN A 122 -3.68 2.23 -11.41
CA ASN A 122 -2.61 2.37 -10.41
C ASN A 122 -2.13 0.99 -9.93
N VAL A 123 -3.01 0.00 -9.88
CA VAL A 123 -2.68 -1.39 -9.56
C VAL A 123 -2.87 -2.25 -10.81
N SER A 124 -1.86 -3.06 -11.12
CA SER A 124 -1.83 -3.91 -12.30
C SER A 124 -2.43 -5.28 -12.02
N LEU A 125 -3.27 -5.74 -12.96
CA LEU A 125 -3.80 -7.11 -13.00
C LEU A 125 -2.99 -8.04 -13.92
N LYS A 126 -1.85 -7.58 -14.44
CA LYS A 126 -0.93 -8.35 -15.30
C LYS A 126 0.30 -8.82 -14.55
N ASP A 127 0.88 -7.93 -13.75
CA ASP A 127 2.09 -8.16 -12.96
C ASP A 127 2.20 -7.07 -11.89
N SER A 128 2.51 -7.44 -10.65
CA SER A 128 2.64 -6.52 -9.51
C SER A 128 3.76 -5.50 -9.67
N LYS A 129 4.77 -5.78 -10.49
CA LYS A 129 5.87 -4.84 -10.76
C LYS A 129 5.44 -3.55 -11.46
N PHE A 130 4.24 -3.54 -12.06
CA PHE A 130 3.70 -2.36 -12.73
C PHE A 130 2.77 -1.52 -11.82
N ASP A 131 2.69 -1.86 -10.54
CA ASP A 131 1.94 -1.07 -9.58
C ASP A 131 2.61 0.31 -9.40
N LYS A 132 1.80 1.36 -9.50
CA LYS A 132 2.22 2.75 -9.34
C LYS A 132 2.05 3.25 -7.89
N VAL A 133 1.50 2.40 -7.03
CA VAL A 133 1.20 2.70 -5.63
C VAL A 133 2.10 1.85 -4.73
N SER A 134 2.70 2.50 -3.72
CA SER A 134 3.73 1.91 -2.85
C SER A 134 3.62 2.46 -1.43
#